data_AF-E1F1S9-F1
#
_entry.id   AF-E1F1S9-F1
#
_cell.length_a   1.000
_cell.length_b   1.000
_cell.length_c   1.000
_cell.angle_alpha   90.00
_cell.angle_beta   90.00
_cell.angle_gamma   90.00
#
_symmetry.space_group_name_H-M   'P 1'
#
loop_
_entity.id
_entity.type
_entity.pdbx_description
1 polymer ?
#
loop_
_entity_poly.entity_id
_entity_poly.type
_entity_poly.pdbx_seq_one_letter_code
_entity_poly.pdbx_strand_id
1 'polypeptide(L)'
;MSADALRRQSALQDLEVIKKAGGDVASILREQVQALSKVATREILSHFKGTKEDRLMLRGGHKMEFTCVAHSDDTIYLGSGDGTVSAWSLQASNIEDISAEEKPLKQLFIIRGRPKIRVHGRKQPFRYDIIGVRLNRHPYASIHSTSRIRDPYHEGHFGGVTALAASADGAYVASAGLDCLVNVRNGRTGKSLFSIVLDNVALSMRIFGHVLTICMQSTLKVFNLDDHCEMFTLRGHEDQITGCADVGTEHNAVITCSVDKSVRLFDYNKQTQLIFTSGIPLECVCWPRTDVFIAGCILGLLVHTSEKRKPVMQVHPHDCLRFLGSDSTPHTFLLSTDYCRRLVTALDCIPNGDIVVSGCHGLISLWRCVDSNLEKVADYAVDGFVNCVKLMVQHMKLYVLVALGKTPGRGRWDRDPTGYNGMLLLDLKCPVPMESSKGLSRFKTRPLV
;
A
#
# COMPACT_ATOMS: atom_id res chain seq x y z
N MET A 1 45.25 -7.98 9.11
CA MET A 1 43.98 -8.39 9.75
C MET A 1 42.88 -8.37 8.71
N SER A 2 42.04 -9.41 8.64
CA SER A 2 40.93 -9.45 7.67
C SER A 2 39.91 -8.33 7.96
N ALA A 3 39.21 -7.85 6.93
CA ALA A 3 38.19 -6.82 7.08
C ALA A 3 37.12 -7.19 8.13
N ASP A 4 36.80 -8.48 8.23
CA ASP A 4 35.87 -8.99 9.24
C ASP A 4 36.43 -8.94 10.67
N ALA A 5 37.74 -9.09 10.85
CA ALA A 5 38.36 -8.96 12.17
C ALA A 5 38.36 -7.51 12.66
N LEU A 6 38.53 -6.54 11.74
CA LEU A 6 38.41 -5.11 12.03
C LEU A 6 36.97 -4.72 12.37
N ARG A 7 35.98 -5.22 11.61
CA ARG A 7 34.55 -5.00 11.90
C ARG A 7 34.12 -5.61 13.24
N ARG A 8 34.63 -6.80 13.58
CA ARG A 8 34.39 -7.42 14.89
C ARG A 8 35.00 -6.61 16.03
N GLN A 9 36.19 -6.05 15.83
CA GLN A 9 36.82 -5.19 16.85
C GLN A 9 36.08 -3.87 17.03
N SER A 10 35.62 -3.22 15.96
CA SER A 10 34.82 -1.99 16.10
C SER A 10 33.50 -2.28 16.80
N ALA A 11 32.80 -3.36 16.41
CA ALA A 11 31.54 -3.75 17.04
C ALA A 11 31.70 -4.09 18.54
N LEU A 12 32.83 -4.67 18.94
CA LEU A 12 33.14 -4.94 20.36
C LEU A 12 33.43 -3.65 21.14
N GLN A 13 34.14 -2.69 20.54
CA GLN A 13 34.36 -1.37 21.15
C GLN A 13 33.05 -0.60 21.31
N ASP A 14 32.19 -0.63 20.29
CA ASP A 14 30.87 -0.01 20.36
C ASP A 14 30.02 -0.66 21.46
N LEU A 15 30.03 -1.99 21.58
CA LEU A 15 29.36 -2.73 22.65
C LEU A 15 29.84 -2.33 24.07
N GLU A 16 31.13 -2.08 24.26
CA GLU A 16 31.68 -1.65 25.55
C GLU A 16 31.28 -0.22 25.90
N VAL A 17 31.27 0.69 24.92
CA VAL A 17 30.78 2.06 25.08
C VAL A 17 29.29 2.05 25.42
N ILE A 18 28.51 1.18 24.76
CA ILE A 18 27.07 1.03 24.99
C ILE A 18 26.79 0.47 26.38
N LYS A 19 27.53 -0.55 26.84
CA LYS A 19 27.40 -1.08 28.22
C LYS A 19 27.67 -0.03 29.28
N LYS A 20 28.60 0.91 29.04
CA LYS A 20 28.90 2.02 29.94
C LYS A 20 27.82 3.10 29.96
N ALA A 21 27.08 3.27 28.87
CA ALA A 21 26.01 4.25 28.75
C ALA A 21 24.69 3.82 29.42
N GLY A 22 24.57 2.57 29.90
CA GLY A 22 23.38 2.07 30.58
C GLY A 22 22.12 1.96 29.70
N GLY A 23 22.25 2.19 28.39
CA GLY A 23 21.17 2.05 27.42
C GLY A 23 20.93 0.61 27.05
N ASP A 24 19.69 0.28 26.67
CA ASP A 24 19.36 -1.04 26.15
C ASP A 24 20.08 -1.23 24.81
N VAL A 25 21.04 -2.15 24.74
CA VAL A 25 21.89 -2.38 23.56
C VAL A 25 21.05 -2.64 22.31
N ALA A 26 19.89 -3.27 22.50
CA ALA A 26 18.97 -3.58 21.43
C ALA A 26 18.29 -2.34 20.84
N SER A 27 18.01 -1.28 21.62
CA SER A 27 17.40 -0.06 21.09
C SER A 27 18.40 0.74 20.25
N ILE A 28 19.64 0.84 20.71
CA ILE A 28 20.70 1.58 20.01
C ILE A 28 21.11 0.87 18.71
N LEU A 29 21.21 -0.47 18.71
CA LEU A 29 21.47 -1.22 17.48
C LEU A 29 20.32 -1.08 16.47
N ARG A 30 19.05 -1.05 16.93
CA ARG A 30 17.90 -0.77 16.06
C ARG A 30 17.98 0.64 15.48
N GLU A 31 18.30 1.65 16.29
CA GLU A 31 18.50 3.03 15.82
C GLU A 31 19.62 3.13 14.77
N GLN A 32 20.74 2.43 14.96
CA GLN A 32 21.85 2.40 14.00
C GLN A 32 21.47 1.71 12.68
N VAL A 33 20.81 0.54 12.73
CA VAL A 33 20.31 -0.16 11.54
C VAL A 33 19.31 0.70 10.79
N GLN A 34 18.47 1.45 11.49
CA GLN A 34 17.53 2.39 10.89
C GLN A 34 18.20 3.65 10.34
N ALA A 35 19.24 4.17 10.98
CA ALA A 35 20.01 5.28 10.43
C ALA A 35 20.67 4.88 9.11
N LEU A 36 21.20 3.65 9.04
CA LEU A 36 21.74 3.09 7.81
C LEU A 36 20.66 2.90 6.73
N SER A 37 19.46 2.42 7.10
CA SER A 37 18.35 2.31 6.13
C SER A 37 17.83 3.66 5.65
N LYS A 38 17.80 4.69 6.52
CA LYS A 38 17.45 6.09 6.20
C LYS A 38 18.45 6.72 5.21
N VAL A 39 19.74 6.42 5.33
CA VAL A 39 20.76 6.92 4.38
C VAL A 39 20.63 6.22 3.04
N ALA A 40 20.46 4.89 3.05
CA ALA A 40 20.36 4.09 1.83
C ALA A 40 19.17 4.51 0.95
N THR A 41 17.97 4.74 1.50
CA THR A 41 16.78 5.16 0.72
C THR A 41 16.90 6.58 0.14
N ARG A 42 17.57 7.48 0.85
CA ARG A 42 17.80 8.87 0.40
C ARG A 42 18.74 8.95 -0.79
N GLU A 43 19.78 8.12 -0.83
CA GLU A 43 20.77 8.13 -1.91
C GLU A 43 20.18 7.70 -3.26
N ILE A 44 19.24 6.73 -3.27
CA ILE A 44 18.53 6.23 -4.48
C ILE A 44 17.97 7.38 -5.33
N LEU A 45 17.49 8.44 -4.65
CA LEU A 45 16.69 9.49 -5.28
C LEU A 45 17.48 10.61 -5.90
N SER A 46 18.69 10.87 -5.40
CA SER A 46 19.55 11.93 -5.94
C SER A 46 19.88 11.69 -7.43
N HIS A 47 19.77 10.45 -7.89
CA HIS A 47 20.10 10.01 -9.25
C HIS A 47 18.88 9.83 -10.17
N PHE A 48 17.64 9.92 -9.67
CA PHE A 48 16.45 9.70 -10.49
C PHE A 48 16.12 10.91 -11.35
N LYS A 49 16.16 10.73 -12.68
CA LYS A 49 15.87 11.77 -13.69
C LYS A 49 14.53 11.59 -14.41
N GLY A 50 13.58 10.82 -13.87
CA GLY A 50 12.15 10.82 -14.27
C GLY A 50 11.83 10.50 -15.74
N THR A 51 12.78 10.03 -16.56
CA THR A 51 12.66 10.07 -18.03
C THR A 51 12.68 8.71 -18.72
N LYS A 52 12.96 7.61 -18.01
CA LYS A 52 12.91 6.25 -18.59
C LYS A 52 11.99 5.38 -17.76
N GLU A 53 10.80 5.12 -18.30
CA GLU A 53 9.84 4.17 -17.74
C GLU A 53 9.64 3.00 -18.70
N ASP A 54 9.62 1.79 -18.16
CA ASP A 54 9.06 0.64 -18.86
C ASP A 54 7.69 0.33 -18.25
N ARG A 55 6.70 0.11 -19.11
CA ARG A 55 5.32 -0.16 -18.70
C ARG A 55 4.99 -1.61 -18.97
N LEU A 56 4.60 -2.34 -17.93
CA LEU A 56 4.07 -3.69 -18.07
C LEU A 56 2.61 -3.71 -17.63
N MET A 57 1.74 -4.13 -18.53
CA MET A 57 0.30 -4.27 -18.26
C MET A 57 -0.07 -5.74 -18.12
N LEU A 58 -0.58 -6.12 -16.95
CA LEU A 58 -1.20 -7.43 -16.77
C LEU A 58 -2.64 -7.42 -17.27
N ARG A 59 -2.88 -8.16 -18.37
CA ARG A 59 -4.21 -8.48 -18.89
C ARG A 59 -4.64 -9.86 -18.42
N GLY A 60 -5.66 -9.92 -17.56
CA GLY A 60 -6.34 -11.16 -17.19
C GLY A 60 -6.13 -11.61 -15.74
N GLY A 61 -6.87 -12.65 -15.36
CA GLY A 61 -6.93 -13.20 -13.99
C GLY A 61 -8.27 -12.92 -13.30
N HIS A 62 -8.79 -11.70 -13.45
CA HIS A 62 -10.02 -11.22 -12.81
C HIS A 62 -11.05 -10.74 -13.84
N LYS A 63 -12.34 -10.81 -13.47
CA LYS A 63 -13.47 -10.45 -14.35
C LYS A 63 -13.92 -8.99 -14.22
N MET A 64 -13.67 -8.39 -13.06
CA MET A 64 -14.09 -7.04 -12.71
C MET A 64 -12.88 -6.11 -12.55
N GLU A 65 -13.09 -4.88 -12.08
CA GLU A 65 -12.00 -3.98 -11.74
C GLU A 65 -11.12 -4.51 -10.59
N PHE A 66 -9.85 -4.16 -10.65
CA PHE A 66 -8.90 -4.37 -9.57
C PHE A 66 -9.15 -3.27 -8.53
N THR A 67 -9.42 -3.67 -7.29
CA THR A 67 -9.80 -2.75 -6.22
C THR A 67 -8.62 -2.39 -5.33
N CYS A 68 -7.74 -3.35 -5.05
CA CYS A 68 -6.61 -3.16 -4.16
C CYS A 68 -5.37 -3.95 -4.59
N VAL A 69 -4.21 -3.43 -4.19
CA VAL A 69 -2.90 -4.06 -4.38
C VAL A 69 -2.18 -4.09 -3.03
N ALA A 70 -1.49 -5.19 -2.76
CA ALA A 70 -0.51 -5.31 -1.70
C ALA A 70 0.74 -6.00 -2.26
N HIS A 71 1.89 -5.81 -1.63
CA HIS A 71 3.12 -6.48 -2.02
C HIS A 71 3.86 -6.98 -0.78
N SER A 72 4.65 -8.02 -0.99
CA SER A 72 5.80 -8.40 -0.18
C SER A 72 7.05 -8.31 -1.07
N ASP A 73 8.23 -8.63 -0.54
CA ASP A 73 9.50 -8.46 -1.25
C ASP A 73 9.54 -9.06 -2.68
N ASP A 74 8.95 -10.24 -2.91
CA ASP A 74 8.95 -10.91 -4.22
C ASP A 74 7.56 -11.19 -4.80
N THR A 75 6.50 -10.90 -4.04
CA THR A 75 5.13 -11.28 -4.41
C THR A 75 4.15 -10.13 -4.35
N ILE A 76 3.33 -10.02 -5.39
CA ILE A 76 2.30 -9.01 -5.58
C ILE A 76 0.95 -9.68 -5.41
N TYR A 77 0.11 -9.12 -4.56
CA TYR A 77 -1.24 -9.57 -4.28
C TYR A 77 -2.25 -8.58 -4.85
N LEU A 78 -3.23 -9.11 -5.57
CA LEU A 78 -4.25 -8.32 -6.26
C LEU A 78 -5.63 -8.77 -5.82
N GLY A 79 -6.48 -7.79 -5.53
CA GLY A 79 -7.86 -7.98 -5.13
C GLY A 79 -8.76 -7.36 -6.19
N SER A 80 -9.87 -8.04 -6.48
CA SER A 80 -10.81 -7.59 -7.49
C SER A 80 -12.24 -7.56 -6.95
N GLY A 81 -13.06 -6.70 -7.57
CA GLY A 81 -14.49 -6.57 -7.28
C GLY A 81 -15.31 -7.83 -7.58
N ASP A 82 -14.73 -8.83 -8.23
CA ASP A 82 -15.35 -10.16 -8.43
C ASP A 82 -15.17 -11.12 -7.24
N GLY A 83 -14.53 -10.67 -6.15
CA GLY A 83 -14.31 -11.47 -4.94
C GLY A 83 -13.12 -12.42 -5.04
N THR A 84 -12.28 -12.25 -6.06
CA THR A 84 -11.10 -13.08 -6.26
C THR A 84 -9.83 -12.35 -5.82
N VAL A 85 -8.91 -13.14 -5.26
CA VAL A 85 -7.57 -12.67 -4.87
C VAL A 85 -6.55 -13.45 -5.67
N SER A 86 -5.62 -12.76 -6.32
CA SER A 86 -4.53 -13.38 -7.06
C SER A 86 -3.18 -12.99 -6.48
N ALA A 87 -2.23 -13.92 -6.53
CA ALA A 87 -0.84 -13.68 -6.16
C ALA A 87 0.05 -13.91 -7.37
N TRP A 88 1.03 -13.02 -7.55
CA TRP A 88 1.96 -12.99 -8.66
C TRP A 88 3.38 -12.86 -8.12
N SER A 89 4.30 -13.68 -8.59
CA SER A 89 5.72 -13.48 -8.33
C SER A 89 6.30 -12.59 -9.42
N LEU A 90 7.06 -11.58 -9.01
CA LEU A 90 7.84 -10.73 -9.89
C LEU A 90 9.25 -11.30 -9.99
N GLN A 91 9.61 -11.84 -11.15
CA GLN A 91 10.99 -12.23 -11.44
C GLN A 91 11.72 -11.01 -11.98
N ALA A 92 12.73 -10.55 -11.25
CA ALA A 92 13.40 -9.28 -11.51
C ALA A 92 14.39 -9.31 -12.70
N SER A 93 14.45 -10.41 -13.46
CA SER A 93 15.14 -10.41 -14.75
C SER A 93 14.46 -9.39 -15.67
N ASN A 94 15.28 -8.56 -16.30
CA ASN A 94 14.86 -7.34 -16.97
C ASN A 94 13.58 -7.51 -17.78
N ILE A 95 12.62 -6.60 -17.59
CA ILE A 95 11.45 -6.44 -18.48
C ILE A 95 11.92 -6.28 -19.95
N GLU A 96 13.17 -5.85 -20.17
CA GLU A 96 13.80 -5.68 -21.48
C GLU A 96 14.14 -7.01 -22.21
N ASP A 97 14.42 -8.11 -21.49
CA ASP A 97 14.80 -9.39 -22.09
C ASP A 97 13.60 -10.34 -22.12
N ILE A 98 12.56 -9.97 -22.87
CA ILE A 98 11.44 -10.87 -23.20
C ILE A 98 11.95 -11.89 -24.23
N SER A 99 12.83 -12.80 -23.79
CA SER A 99 12.97 -14.08 -24.47
C SER A 99 11.65 -14.83 -24.31
N ALA A 100 11.20 -15.49 -25.37
CA ALA A 100 9.83 -16.03 -25.51
C ALA A 100 9.41 -17.09 -24.46
N GLU A 101 10.29 -17.44 -23.52
CA GLU A 101 10.11 -18.56 -22.59
C GLU A 101 9.71 -18.15 -21.16
N GLU A 102 10.07 -16.96 -20.67
CA GLU A 102 9.78 -16.55 -19.29
C GLU A 102 8.96 -15.26 -19.22
N LYS A 103 7.73 -15.35 -18.67
CA LYS A 103 6.90 -14.18 -18.39
C LYS A 103 7.39 -13.53 -17.09
N PRO A 104 7.59 -12.19 -17.06
CA PRO A 104 8.13 -11.49 -15.88
C PRO A 104 7.22 -11.60 -14.64
N LEU A 105 5.93 -11.88 -14.86
CA LEU A 105 4.95 -12.12 -13.81
C LEU A 105 4.42 -13.54 -13.91
N LYS A 106 4.68 -14.31 -12.85
CA LYS A 106 4.19 -15.69 -12.71
C LYS A 106 3.06 -15.72 -11.69
N GLN A 107 1.88 -16.13 -12.14
CA GLN A 107 0.74 -16.31 -11.25
C GLN A 107 1.02 -17.50 -10.30
N LEU A 108 1.04 -17.24 -8.99
CA LEU A 108 1.24 -18.27 -7.97
C LEU A 108 -0.06 -19.00 -7.67
N PHE A 109 -1.09 -18.24 -7.30
CA PHE A 109 -2.42 -18.78 -7.02
C PHE A 109 -3.52 -17.76 -7.33
N ILE A 110 -4.71 -18.26 -7.65
CA ILE A 110 -5.95 -17.48 -7.66
C ILE A 110 -6.92 -18.15 -6.71
N ILE A 111 -7.42 -17.38 -5.78
CA ILE A 111 -8.49 -17.77 -4.90
C ILE A 111 -9.78 -17.22 -5.48
N ARG A 112 -10.71 -18.12 -5.81
CA ARG A 112 -12.05 -17.75 -6.24
C ARG A 112 -13.04 -18.06 -5.15
N GLY A 113 -13.76 -17.05 -4.68
CA GLY A 113 -14.96 -17.30 -3.90
C GLY A 113 -16.02 -17.99 -4.74
N ARG A 114 -16.90 -18.76 -4.09
CA ARG A 114 -18.04 -19.38 -4.76
C ARG A 114 -19.14 -18.33 -4.91
N PRO A 115 -19.47 -17.87 -6.14
CA PRO A 115 -20.46 -16.80 -6.32
C PRO A 115 -21.91 -17.26 -6.13
N LYS A 116 -22.14 -18.55 -5.81
CA LYS A 116 -23.46 -19.18 -5.77
C LYS A 116 -23.55 -20.10 -4.56
N ILE A 117 -24.45 -19.79 -3.63
CA ILE A 117 -24.88 -20.73 -2.60
C ILE A 117 -26.06 -21.54 -3.16
N ARG A 118 -26.10 -22.83 -2.83
CA ARG A 118 -27.31 -23.63 -3.02
C ARG A 118 -28.22 -23.42 -1.82
N VAL A 119 -29.29 -22.63 -2.01
CA VAL A 119 -30.38 -22.55 -1.03
C VAL A 119 -31.52 -23.40 -1.58
N HIS A 120 -31.91 -24.44 -0.85
CA HIS A 120 -32.97 -25.39 -1.23
C HIS A 120 -32.82 -25.94 -2.66
N GLY A 121 -31.61 -26.37 -3.04
CA GLY A 121 -31.35 -26.97 -4.36
C GLY A 121 -31.26 -25.98 -5.53
N ARG A 122 -31.66 -24.72 -5.36
CA ARG A 122 -31.54 -23.67 -6.39
C ARG A 122 -30.24 -22.88 -6.19
N LYS A 123 -29.46 -22.72 -7.27
CA LYS A 123 -28.28 -21.85 -7.29
C LYS A 123 -28.74 -20.40 -7.46
N GLN A 124 -28.68 -19.59 -6.41
CA GLN A 124 -28.98 -18.15 -6.50
C GLN A 124 -27.66 -17.35 -6.56
N PRO A 125 -27.55 -16.32 -7.43
CA PRO A 125 -26.43 -15.38 -7.39
C PRO A 125 -26.56 -14.43 -6.20
N PHE A 126 -25.46 -14.13 -5.52
CA PHE A 126 -25.43 -13.03 -4.56
C PHE A 126 -25.67 -11.69 -5.27
N ARG A 127 -26.58 -10.87 -4.75
CA ARG A 127 -26.74 -9.46 -5.13
C ARG A 127 -26.36 -8.60 -3.94
N TYR A 128 -25.40 -7.69 -4.14
CA TYR A 128 -25.10 -6.60 -3.22
C TYR A 128 -25.64 -5.32 -3.87
N ASP A 129 -26.56 -4.63 -3.20
CA ASP A 129 -26.98 -3.29 -3.59
C ASP A 129 -26.15 -2.27 -2.79
N ILE A 130 -25.40 -1.42 -3.50
CA ILE A 130 -24.43 -0.46 -2.92
C ILE A 130 -25.12 0.89 -2.60
N ILE A 131 -26.45 1.01 -2.76
CA ILE A 131 -27.15 2.29 -2.65
C ILE A 131 -27.85 2.39 -1.29
N GLY A 132 -27.32 3.29 -0.45
CA GLY A 132 -28.09 4.15 0.46
C GLY A 132 -28.99 3.49 1.51
N VAL A 133 -28.56 3.55 2.78
CA VAL A 133 -29.42 3.72 3.97
C VAL A 133 -30.40 2.58 4.33
N ARG A 134 -30.45 1.48 3.59
CA ARG A 134 -30.94 0.21 4.17
C ARG A 134 -29.81 -0.80 4.16
N LEU A 135 -29.22 -0.98 5.35
CA LEU A 135 -28.55 -2.22 5.74
C LEU A 135 -29.55 -3.36 5.52
N ASN A 136 -29.67 -3.82 4.27
CA ASN A 136 -30.12 -5.18 4.00
C ASN A 136 -29.02 -6.05 4.57
N ARG A 137 -29.19 -6.34 5.87
CA ARG A 137 -28.55 -7.40 6.61
C ARG A 137 -28.32 -8.55 5.63
N HIS A 138 -27.06 -8.97 5.54
CA HIS A 138 -26.64 -10.14 4.77
C HIS A 138 -27.71 -11.24 4.92
N PRO A 139 -28.00 -12.09 3.91
CA PRO A 139 -28.84 -13.28 4.14
C PRO A 139 -28.30 -14.22 5.24
N TYR A 140 -27.12 -13.95 5.80
CA TYR A 140 -26.57 -14.57 7.00
C TYR A 140 -26.92 -13.87 8.32
N ALA A 141 -27.38 -12.61 8.29
CA ALA A 141 -27.78 -11.84 9.47
C ALA A 141 -29.29 -12.00 9.82
N SER A 142 -30.06 -12.74 9.04
CA SER A 142 -31.38 -13.27 9.44
C SER A 142 -31.31 -14.65 10.08
N ILE A 143 -30.12 -15.25 10.13
CA ILE A 143 -29.91 -16.48 10.87
C ILE A 143 -29.84 -16.08 12.34
N HIS A 144 -30.92 -16.34 13.05
CA HIS A 144 -30.98 -16.30 14.49
C HIS A 144 -29.74 -16.99 15.05
N SER A 145 -29.16 -16.38 16.09
CA SER A 145 -28.26 -16.83 17.18
C SER A 145 -27.83 -18.32 17.30
N THR A 146 -28.43 -19.27 16.59
CA THR A 146 -28.24 -20.71 16.71
C THR A 146 -27.65 -21.42 15.48
N SER A 147 -27.44 -20.73 14.35
CA SER A 147 -26.68 -21.31 13.23
C SER A 147 -25.35 -20.58 13.07
N ARG A 148 -24.41 -20.96 13.94
CA ARG A 148 -22.97 -20.77 13.70
C ARG A 148 -22.69 -21.26 12.28
N ILE A 149 -22.17 -20.40 11.40
CA ILE A 149 -21.47 -20.86 10.21
C ILE A 149 -20.30 -21.69 10.76
N ARG A 150 -20.48 -23.01 10.79
CA ARG A 150 -19.57 -23.98 11.42
C ARG A 150 -18.43 -24.43 10.50
N ASP A 151 -18.29 -23.80 9.34
CA ASP A 151 -17.15 -24.05 8.46
C ASP A 151 -16.22 -22.82 8.53
N PRO A 152 -15.31 -22.75 9.51
CA PRO A 152 -14.25 -21.73 9.59
C PRO A 152 -13.23 -21.83 8.44
N TYR A 153 -13.46 -22.72 7.47
CA TYR A 153 -12.62 -22.96 6.30
C TYR A 153 -13.37 -22.58 5.01
N HIS A 154 -13.61 -21.28 4.80
CA HIS A 154 -14.08 -20.80 3.50
C HIS A 154 -12.90 -20.29 2.68
N GLU A 155 -12.70 -20.86 1.49
CA GLU A 155 -11.48 -20.61 0.71
C GLU A 155 -11.41 -19.21 0.09
N GLY A 156 -12.52 -18.50 -0.16
CA GLY A 156 -12.54 -17.19 -0.85
C GLY A 156 -13.58 -16.18 -0.33
N HIS A 157 -13.76 -15.04 -1.01
CA HIS A 157 -14.78 -14.04 -0.63
C HIS A 157 -16.07 -14.17 -1.45
N PHE A 158 -17.22 -13.98 -0.81
CA PHE A 158 -18.52 -13.98 -1.51
C PHE A 158 -18.84 -12.63 -2.16
N GLY A 159 -18.33 -11.55 -1.56
CA GLY A 159 -18.42 -10.19 -2.09
C GLY A 159 -17.10 -9.74 -2.73
N GLY A 160 -17.14 -8.59 -3.39
CA GLY A 160 -15.93 -7.95 -3.93
C GLY A 160 -14.90 -7.68 -2.84
N VAL A 161 -13.62 -7.87 -3.16
CA VAL A 161 -12.52 -7.60 -2.24
C VAL A 161 -12.38 -6.09 -2.09
N THR A 162 -12.42 -5.57 -0.86
CA THR A 162 -12.36 -4.14 -0.57
C THR A 162 -10.96 -3.69 -0.17
N ALA A 163 -10.24 -4.51 0.60
CA ALA A 163 -8.90 -4.21 1.07
C ALA A 163 -8.00 -5.46 1.08
N LEU A 164 -6.70 -5.21 0.89
CA LEU A 164 -5.64 -6.21 0.97
C LEU A 164 -4.48 -5.65 1.79
N ALA A 165 -3.88 -6.52 2.60
CA ALA A 165 -2.65 -6.25 3.30
C ALA A 165 -1.75 -7.48 3.23
N ALA A 166 -0.45 -7.26 3.09
CA ALA A 166 0.56 -8.31 3.10
C ALA A 166 1.65 -7.91 4.09
N SER A 167 2.23 -8.88 4.78
CA SER A 167 3.43 -8.67 5.57
C SER A 167 4.64 -8.54 4.65
N ALA A 168 5.63 -7.72 5.05
CA ALA A 168 6.83 -7.49 4.26
C ALA A 168 7.60 -8.78 3.95
N ASP A 169 7.67 -9.69 4.92
CA ASP A 169 8.31 -11.02 4.81
C ASP A 169 7.52 -12.04 3.97
N GLY A 170 6.30 -11.68 3.54
CA GLY A 170 5.38 -12.54 2.79
C GLY A 170 4.83 -13.74 3.59
N ALA A 171 4.97 -13.74 4.92
CA ALA A 171 4.40 -14.79 5.76
C ALA A 171 2.87 -14.75 5.76
N TYR A 172 2.30 -13.55 5.87
CA TYR A 172 0.86 -13.34 6.02
C TYR A 172 0.28 -12.45 4.93
N VAL A 173 -0.91 -12.82 4.46
CA VAL A 173 -1.72 -12.01 3.55
C VAL A 173 -3.15 -12.00 4.07
N ALA A 174 -3.68 -10.80 4.32
CA ALA A 174 -5.06 -10.61 4.73
C ALA A 174 -5.86 -9.98 3.59
N SER A 175 -7.01 -10.58 3.29
CA SER A 175 -7.98 -10.04 2.33
C SER A 175 -9.33 -9.79 3.00
N ALA A 176 -9.88 -8.59 2.79
CA ALA A 176 -11.21 -8.21 3.27
C ALA A 176 -12.19 -8.08 2.11
N GLY A 177 -13.44 -8.42 2.34
CA GLY A 177 -14.50 -8.27 1.35
C GLY A 177 -15.75 -7.57 1.86
N LEU A 178 -16.66 -7.29 0.93
CA LEU A 178 -18.03 -6.82 1.21
C LEU A 178 -18.88 -7.84 1.99
N ASP A 179 -18.36 -9.05 2.21
CA ASP A 179 -18.95 -10.12 3.02
C ASP A 179 -18.67 -9.97 4.53
N CYS A 180 -18.01 -8.89 4.95
CA CYS A 180 -17.60 -8.64 6.34
C CYS A 180 -16.68 -9.74 6.90
N LEU A 181 -15.97 -10.46 6.02
CA LEU A 181 -14.98 -11.46 6.38
C LEU A 181 -13.59 -10.93 6.05
N VAL A 182 -12.62 -11.23 6.92
CA VAL A 182 -11.20 -11.08 6.64
C VAL A 182 -10.57 -12.44 6.64
N ASN A 183 -10.04 -12.85 5.50
CA ASN A 183 -9.36 -14.14 5.35
C ASN A 183 -7.85 -13.91 5.44
N VAL A 184 -7.23 -14.49 6.45
CA VAL A 184 -5.77 -14.48 6.64
C VAL A 184 -5.19 -15.77 6.07
N ARG A 185 -4.17 -15.62 5.23
CA ARG A 185 -3.54 -16.71 4.49
C ARG A 185 -2.03 -16.64 4.64
N ASN A 186 -1.40 -17.79 4.43
CA ASN A 186 0.04 -17.84 4.26
C ASN A 186 0.40 -17.28 2.87
N GLY A 187 1.23 -16.24 2.81
CA GLY A 187 1.55 -15.57 1.55
C GLY A 187 2.31 -16.44 0.55
N ARG A 188 3.21 -17.30 1.04
CA ARG A 188 4.03 -18.19 0.20
C ARG A 188 3.24 -19.33 -0.42
N THR A 189 2.31 -19.92 0.34
CA THR A 189 1.57 -21.12 -0.08
C THR A 189 0.15 -20.84 -0.55
N GLY A 190 -0.40 -19.67 -0.22
CA GLY A 190 -1.80 -19.31 -0.46
C GLY A 190 -2.82 -20.08 0.39
N LYS A 191 -2.36 -20.92 1.33
CA LYS A 191 -3.26 -21.69 2.22
C LYS A 191 -3.95 -20.77 3.22
N SER A 192 -5.25 -20.99 3.43
CA SER A 192 -6.01 -20.31 4.48
C SER A 192 -5.50 -20.70 5.86
N LEU A 193 -5.17 -19.72 6.68
CA LEU A 193 -4.79 -19.92 8.08
C LEU A 193 -6.04 -19.83 8.95
N PHE A 194 -6.70 -18.67 8.92
CA PHE A 194 -7.92 -18.42 9.68
C PHE A 194 -8.74 -17.29 9.04
N SER A 195 -10.00 -17.18 9.46
CA SER A 195 -10.92 -16.14 9.02
C SER A 195 -11.46 -15.37 10.22
N ILE A 196 -11.48 -14.05 10.13
CA ILE A 196 -12.03 -13.13 11.12
C ILE A 196 -13.39 -12.67 10.63
N VAL A 197 -14.41 -12.80 11.47
CA VAL A 197 -15.75 -12.25 11.22
C VAL A 197 -15.80 -10.85 11.80
N LEU A 198 -16.16 -9.87 10.97
CA LEU A 198 -16.29 -8.48 11.37
C LEU A 198 -17.76 -8.08 11.50
N ASP A 199 -18.00 -7.05 12.33
CA ASP A 199 -19.32 -6.45 12.50
C ASP A 199 -19.74 -5.63 11.27
N ASN A 200 -18.76 -5.08 10.54
CA ASN A 200 -18.92 -4.20 9.39
C ASN A 200 -17.86 -4.46 8.33
N VAL A 201 -18.06 -3.91 7.12
CA VAL A 201 -17.10 -3.98 6.02
C VAL A 201 -15.80 -3.26 6.40
N ALA A 202 -14.66 -3.91 6.17
CA ALA A 202 -13.36 -3.27 6.28
C ALA A 202 -13.01 -2.52 4.98
N LEU A 203 -12.64 -1.25 5.11
CA LEU A 203 -12.30 -0.37 3.99
C LEU A 203 -10.79 -0.27 3.76
N SER A 204 -10.00 -0.40 4.83
CA SER A 204 -8.55 -0.35 4.78
C SER A 204 -7.94 -1.33 5.77
N MET A 205 -6.81 -1.93 5.39
CA MET A 205 -6.06 -2.85 6.23
C MET A 205 -4.55 -2.66 6.05
N ARG A 206 -3.79 -2.95 7.10
CA ARG A 206 -2.33 -2.98 7.09
C ARG A 206 -1.82 -4.11 7.96
N ILE A 207 -0.67 -4.68 7.57
CA ILE A 207 0.06 -5.67 8.36
C ILE A 207 1.45 -5.10 8.60
N PHE A 208 1.80 -4.93 9.86
CA PHE A 208 3.13 -4.55 10.28
C PHE A 208 3.70 -5.63 11.19
N GLY A 209 4.73 -6.33 10.72
CA GLY A 209 5.23 -7.54 11.38
C GLY A 209 4.10 -8.57 11.53
N HIS A 210 3.75 -8.88 12.77
CA HIS A 210 2.69 -9.83 13.14
C HIS A 210 1.38 -9.14 13.56
N VAL A 211 1.28 -7.81 13.43
CA VAL A 211 0.10 -7.05 13.82
C VAL A 211 -0.73 -6.73 12.58
N LEU A 212 -2.00 -7.14 12.59
CA LEU A 212 -2.99 -6.81 11.57
C LEU A 212 -3.92 -5.71 12.09
N THR A 213 -3.93 -4.58 11.39
CA THR A 213 -4.84 -3.48 11.68
C THR A 213 -5.96 -3.44 10.66
N ILE A 214 -7.20 -3.46 11.14
CA ILE A 214 -8.43 -3.49 10.33
C ILE A 214 -9.25 -2.23 10.61
N CYS A 215 -9.46 -1.43 9.57
CA CYS A 215 -10.27 -0.22 9.63
C CYS A 215 -11.67 -0.48 9.08
N MET A 216 -12.68 -0.25 9.91
CA MET A 216 -14.10 -0.37 9.56
C MET A 216 -14.75 1.01 9.56
N GLN A 217 -16.05 1.11 9.89
CA GLN A 217 -16.77 2.38 9.95
C GLN A 217 -16.12 3.35 10.96
N SER A 218 -16.52 3.35 12.22
CA SER A 218 -15.96 4.27 13.23
C SER A 218 -14.88 3.62 14.12
N THR A 219 -14.58 2.34 13.86
CA THR A 219 -13.75 1.51 14.74
C THR A 219 -12.55 0.94 14.00
N LEU A 220 -11.46 0.85 14.73
CA LEU A 220 -10.22 0.20 14.33
C LEU A 220 -10.01 -1.01 15.22
N LYS A 221 -9.78 -2.19 14.63
CA LYS A 221 -9.41 -3.39 15.39
C LYS A 221 -7.97 -3.77 15.07
N VAL A 222 -7.22 -4.12 16.11
CA VAL A 222 -5.83 -4.55 16.05
C VAL A 222 -5.78 -6.01 16.48
N PHE A 223 -5.25 -6.87 15.62
CA PHE A 223 -5.15 -8.31 15.82
C PHE A 223 -3.68 -8.73 15.88
N ASN A 224 -3.38 -9.67 16.79
CA ASN A 224 -2.13 -10.41 16.72
C ASN A 224 -2.31 -11.60 15.77
N LEU A 225 -1.49 -11.68 14.72
CA LEU A 225 -1.53 -12.75 13.74
C LEU A 225 -1.00 -14.07 14.29
N ASP A 226 -0.11 -14.04 15.29
CA ASP A 226 0.47 -15.26 15.86
C ASP A 226 -0.49 -15.93 16.85
N ASP A 227 -1.13 -15.14 17.72
CA ASP A 227 -2.10 -15.65 18.71
C ASP A 227 -3.50 -15.81 18.12
N HIS A 228 -3.73 -15.32 16.90
CA HIS A 228 -5.05 -15.26 16.25
C HIS A 228 -6.12 -14.55 17.08
N CYS A 229 -5.71 -13.63 17.97
CA CYS A 229 -6.57 -12.94 18.91
C CYS A 229 -6.66 -11.44 18.64
N GLU A 230 -7.83 -10.86 18.93
CA GLU A 230 -8.00 -9.40 18.95
C GLU A 230 -7.25 -8.82 20.17
N MET A 231 -6.32 -7.90 19.92
CA MET A 231 -5.57 -7.22 20.99
C MET A 231 -6.32 -6.00 21.48
N PHE A 232 -6.73 -5.12 20.55
CA PHE A 232 -7.31 -3.82 20.88
C PHE A 232 -8.43 -3.45 19.92
N THR A 233 -9.50 -2.86 20.47
CA THR A 233 -10.52 -2.14 19.71
C THR A 233 -10.38 -0.64 19.98
N LEU A 234 -9.84 0.11 19.03
CA LEU A 234 -9.69 1.55 19.14
C LEU A 234 -10.92 2.25 18.54
N ARG A 235 -11.50 3.17 19.31
CA ARG A 235 -12.68 3.96 18.93
C ARG A 235 -12.34 5.43 19.03
N GLY A 236 -12.90 6.24 18.14
CA GLY A 236 -12.71 7.69 18.16
C GLY A 236 -13.23 8.39 16.92
N HIS A 237 -13.21 7.73 15.76
CA HIS A 237 -13.77 8.28 14.53
C HIS A 237 -15.29 8.46 14.60
N GLU A 238 -15.76 9.58 14.08
CA GLU A 238 -17.19 9.89 14.02
C GLU A 238 -17.85 9.27 12.79
N ASP A 239 -17.06 9.02 11.74
CA ASP A 239 -17.50 8.45 10.47
C ASP A 239 -16.47 7.43 9.92
N GLN A 240 -16.77 6.85 8.76
CA GLN A 240 -16.02 5.78 8.13
C GLN A 240 -14.53 6.07 7.97
N ILE A 241 -13.69 5.15 8.44
CA ILE A 241 -12.24 5.19 8.25
C ILE A 241 -11.92 4.73 6.82
N THR A 242 -11.44 5.65 6.01
CA THR A 242 -11.23 5.46 4.57
C THR A 242 -9.82 4.94 4.27
N GLY A 243 -8.81 5.34 5.05
CA GLY A 243 -7.43 4.94 4.82
C GLY A 243 -6.65 4.74 6.12
N CYS A 244 -5.64 3.88 6.04
CA CYS A 244 -4.66 3.72 7.10
C CYS A 244 -3.24 3.48 6.59
N ALA A 245 -2.28 3.92 7.38
CA ALA A 245 -0.85 3.68 7.19
C ALA A 245 -0.17 3.43 8.55
N ASP A 246 0.93 2.68 8.51
CA ASP A 246 1.71 2.38 9.71
C ASP A 246 2.73 3.49 9.98
N VAL A 247 2.98 3.76 11.25
CA VAL A 247 3.79 4.90 11.70
C VAL A 247 5.19 4.42 12.06
N GLY A 248 5.96 4.08 11.02
CA GLY A 248 7.33 3.62 11.17
C GLY A 248 7.51 2.39 12.08
N THR A 249 8.75 2.07 12.40
CA THR A 249 9.15 0.88 13.17
C THR A 249 9.21 1.12 14.69
N GLU A 250 9.26 2.38 15.11
CA GLU A 250 9.49 2.81 16.50
C GLU A 250 8.21 3.01 17.28
N HIS A 251 7.13 3.39 16.59
CA HIS A 251 5.87 3.71 17.21
C HIS A 251 4.90 2.61 16.85
N ASN A 252 4.56 1.81 17.85
CA ASN A 252 3.40 0.93 17.90
C ASN A 252 2.11 1.75 17.69
N ALA A 253 1.97 2.32 16.49
CA ALA A 253 1.02 3.36 16.19
C ALA A 253 0.58 3.28 14.73
N VAL A 254 -0.66 3.68 14.51
CA VAL A 254 -1.31 3.68 13.21
C VAL A 254 -1.90 5.05 12.96
N ILE A 255 -1.73 5.55 11.74
CA ILE A 255 -2.42 6.74 11.29
C ILE A 255 -3.63 6.36 10.45
N THR A 256 -4.75 6.99 10.74
CA THR A 256 -6.03 6.78 10.05
C THR A 256 -6.60 8.09 9.56
N CYS A 257 -7.23 8.05 8.38
CA CYS A 257 -8.03 9.16 7.85
C CYS A 257 -9.49 8.73 7.67
N SER A 258 -10.39 9.70 7.76
CA SER A 258 -11.83 9.45 7.72
C SER A 258 -12.59 10.53 6.97
N VAL A 259 -13.81 10.20 6.58
CA VAL A 259 -14.82 11.13 6.05
C VAL A 259 -15.20 12.21 7.07
N ASP A 260 -14.94 11.96 8.37
CA ASP A 260 -15.12 12.93 9.46
C ASP A 260 -14.18 14.15 9.41
N LYS A 261 -13.33 14.23 8.36
CA LYS A 261 -12.39 15.33 8.10
C LYS A 261 -11.22 15.39 9.09
N SER A 262 -11.03 14.33 9.88
CA SER A 262 -9.92 14.18 10.80
C SER A 262 -8.93 13.13 10.33
N VAL A 263 -7.67 13.37 10.67
CA VAL A 263 -6.63 12.34 10.70
C VAL A 263 -6.34 12.05 12.16
N ARG A 264 -6.33 10.78 12.55
CA ARG A 264 -5.99 10.37 13.90
C ARG A 264 -4.73 9.53 13.90
N LEU A 265 -3.84 9.82 14.85
CA LEU A 265 -2.70 8.98 15.17
C LEU A 265 -3.02 8.22 16.45
N PHE A 266 -3.14 6.91 16.35
CA PHE A 266 -3.43 6.01 17.46
C PHE A 266 -2.15 5.33 17.93
N ASP A 267 -1.80 5.45 19.20
CA ASP A 267 -0.80 4.62 19.87
C ASP A 267 -1.53 3.45 20.53
N TYR A 268 -1.32 2.22 20.05
CA TYR A 268 -2.08 1.07 20.56
C TYR A 268 -1.58 0.58 21.93
N ASN A 269 -0.31 0.81 22.27
CA ASN A 269 0.21 0.44 23.59
C ASN A 269 -0.35 1.35 24.68
N LYS A 270 -0.33 2.67 24.42
CA LYS A 270 -0.83 3.67 25.37
C LYS A 270 -2.34 3.88 25.28
N GLN A 271 -2.98 3.37 24.23
CA GLN A 271 -4.38 3.62 23.90
C GLN A 271 -4.71 5.12 23.83
N THR A 272 -3.74 5.93 23.41
CA THR A 272 -3.91 7.37 23.23
C THR A 272 -4.17 7.70 21.76
N GLN A 273 -4.86 8.81 21.53
CA GLN A 273 -5.11 9.33 20.19
C GLN A 273 -4.72 10.80 20.09
N LEU A 274 -4.05 11.16 19.00
CA LEU A 274 -3.83 12.53 18.58
C LEU A 274 -4.71 12.83 17.38
N ILE A 275 -5.32 14.02 17.34
CA ILE A 275 -6.31 14.40 16.34
C ILE A 275 -5.78 15.61 15.55
N PHE A 276 -5.77 15.47 14.23
CA PHE A 276 -5.43 16.50 13.27
C PHE A 276 -6.68 16.83 12.43
N THR A 277 -6.98 18.11 12.26
CA THR A 277 -8.18 18.55 11.54
C THR A 277 -7.79 19.13 10.19
N SER A 278 -8.35 18.53 9.13
CA SER A 278 -8.10 18.93 7.75
C SER A 278 -9.23 19.81 7.18
N GLY A 279 -10.44 19.67 7.72
CA GLY A 279 -11.63 20.43 7.29
C GLY A 279 -12.31 19.90 6.02
N ILE A 280 -11.73 18.90 5.36
CA ILE A 280 -12.19 18.29 4.10
C ILE A 280 -12.24 16.76 4.31
N PRO A 281 -13.21 16.03 3.74
CA PRO A 281 -13.24 14.57 3.83
C PRO A 281 -12.01 13.97 3.14
N LEU A 282 -11.44 12.94 3.77
CA LEU A 282 -10.19 12.31 3.34
C LEU A 282 -10.44 10.90 2.83
N GLU A 283 -9.67 10.48 1.83
CA GLU A 283 -9.80 9.18 1.18
C GLU A 283 -8.66 8.22 1.49
N CYS A 284 -7.43 8.74 1.54
CA CYS A 284 -6.22 7.96 1.72
C CYS A 284 -5.19 8.75 2.54
N VAL A 285 -4.22 8.04 3.14
CA VAL A 285 -3.17 8.63 3.97
C VAL A 285 -1.89 7.83 3.79
N CYS A 286 -0.74 8.51 3.87
CA CYS A 286 0.57 7.90 3.89
C CYS A 286 1.50 8.62 4.88
N TRP A 287 2.49 7.90 5.41
CA TRP A 287 3.44 8.37 6.41
C TRP A 287 4.88 8.21 5.88
N PRO A 288 5.37 9.17 5.05
CA PRO A 288 6.72 9.07 4.47
C PRO A 288 7.82 9.26 5.51
N ARG A 289 7.64 10.21 6.44
CA ARG A 289 8.67 10.63 7.42
C ARG A 289 8.10 10.66 8.82
N THR A 290 8.97 10.62 9.83
CA THR A 290 8.62 10.61 11.26
C THR A 290 7.85 11.84 11.74
N ASP A 291 7.90 12.93 11.01
CA ASP A 291 7.31 14.21 11.33
C ASP A 291 6.24 14.66 10.33
N VAL A 292 6.22 14.10 9.13
CA VAL A 292 5.33 14.50 8.03
C VAL A 292 4.49 13.34 7.56
N PHE A 293 3.20 13.61 7.45
CA PHE A 293 2.23 12.72 6.82
C PHE A 293 1.39 13.45 5.78
N ILE A 294 0.90 12.70 4.81
CA ILE A 294 0.16 13.25 3.68
C ILE A 294 -1.18 12.55 3.61
N ALA A 295 -2.24 13.34 3.47
CA ALA A 295 -3.59 12.85 3.27
C ALA A 295 -4.10 13.25 1.87
N GLY A 296 -4.77 12.32 1.20
CA GLY A 296 -5.45 12.58 -0.08
C GLY A 296 -6.92 12.94 0.14
N CYS A 297 -7.38 13.95 -0.57
CA CYS A 297 -8.75 14.45 -0.52
C CYS A 297 -9.25 14.83 -1.92
N ILE A 298 -10.51 15.29 -2.00
CA ILE A 298 -11.12 15.74 -3.25
C ILE A 298 -10.47 17.02 -3.81
N LEU A 299 -9.86 17.81 -2.93
CA LEU A 299 -9.10 19.01 -3.29
C LEU A 299 -7.59 18.73 -3.34
N GLY A 300 -7.16 17.50 -3.63
CA GLY A 300 -5.75 17.16 -3.80
C GLY A 300 -5.07 16.55 -2.58
N LEU A 301 -3.80 16.85 -2.40
CA LEU A 301 -2.94 16.35 -1.33
C LEU A 301 -2.80 17.41 -0.23
N LEU A 302 -2.97 16.97 1.02
CA LEU A 302 -2.77 17.79 2.21
C LEU A 302 -1.54 17.28 2.95
N VAL A 303 -0.53 18.13 3.10
CA VAL A 303 0.67 17.84 3.87
C VAL A 303 0.47 18.33 5.29
N HIS A 304 0.64 17.44 6.25
CA HIS A 304 0.54 17.70 7.67
C HIS A 304 1.85 17.40 8.36
N THR A 305 2.18 18.20 9.36
CA THR A 305 3.27 17.90 10.31
C THR A 305 2.67 17.39 11.62
N SER A 306 3.38 16.51 12.32
CA SER A 306 2.98 15.98 13.62
C SER A 306 2.85 17.08 14.68
N GLU A 307 3.57 18.18 14.53
CA GLU A 307 3.54 19.33 15.44
C GLU A 307 2.31 20.23 15.27
N LYS A 308 1.78 20.33 14.05
CA LYS A 308 0.70 21.28 13.73
C LYS A 308 -0.62 20.54 13.53
N ARG A 309 -1.67 21.01 14.21
CA ARG A 309 -3.02 20.42 14.07
C ARG A 309 -3.68 20.68 12.71
N LYS A 310 -3.28 21.75 12.02
CA LYS A 310 -3.78 22.16 10.70
C LYS A 310 -2.81 21.73 9.59
N PRO A 311 -3.29 21.51 8.35
CA PRO A 311 -2.41 21.23 7.23
C PRO A 311 -1.44 22.40 6.98
N VAL A 312 -0.20 22.06 6.63
CA VAL A 312 0.84 23.02 6.30
C VAL A 312 0.70 23.49 4.86
N MET A 313 0.43 22.55 3.95
CA MET A 313 0.37 22.79 2.53
C MET A 313 -0.76 21.98 1.89
N GLN A 314 -1.36 22.57 0.86
CA GLN A 314 -2.30 21.89 -0.02
C GLN A 314 -1.74 21.95 -1.45
N VAL A 315 -1.67 20.80 -2.11
CA VAL A 315 -1.14 20.66 -3.47
C VAL A 315 -2.13 19.88 -4.32
N HIS A 316 -2.49 20.40 -5.48
CA HIS A 316 -3.36 19.70 -6.42
C HIS A 316 -2.53 18.91 -7.44
N PRO A 317 -2.80 17.60 -7.63
CA PRO A 317 -2.08 16.81 -8.63
C PRO A 317 -2.27 17.30 -10.07
N HIS A 318 -3.48 17.80 -10.38
CA HIS A 318 -3.85 18.26 -11.73
C HIS A 318 -3.42 19.69 -12.06
N ASP A 319 -3.15 20.55 -11.07
CA ASP A 319 -2.89 21.99 -11.30
C ASP A 319 -1.52 22.27 -11.93
N CYS A 320 -0.68 21.24 -12.12
CA CYS A 320 0.61 21.36 -12.81
C CYS A 320 0.55 21.02 -14.31
N LEU A 321 -0.63 20.69 -14.87
CA LEU A 321 -0.76 20.43 -16.30
C LEU A 321 -0.81 21.76 -17.10
N ARG A 322 0.36 22.22 -17.55
CA ARG A 322 0.48 23.20 -18.64
C ARG A 322 1.36 22.63 -19.74
N PHE A 323 0.74 22.07 -20.78
CA PHE A 323 1.38 21.99 -22.10
C PHE A 323 0.41 22.57 -23.14
N LEU A 324 0.83 23.66 -23.77
CA LEU A 324 0.13 24.40 -24.81
C LEU A 324 0.89 24.21 -26.13
N GLY A 325 0.20 23.65 -27.13
CA GLY A 325 0.60 23.59 -28.55
C GLY A 325 1.52 22.42 -28.90
N SER A 326 1.34 21.66 -29.97
CA SER A 326 0.68 21.94 -31.26
C SER A 326 0.22 20.63 -31.92
N ASP A 327 -0.55 20.79 -32.98
CA ASP A 327 -1.33 19.80 -33.72
C ASP A 327 -0.57 18.50 -34.08
N SER A 328 -1.26 17.35 -33.99
CA SER A 328 -0.99 16.04 -34.62
C SER A 328 -0.40 14.84 -33.85
N THR A 329 -0.37 14.80 -32.51
CA THR A 329 0.03 13.57 -31.76
C THR A 329 -0.86 13.26 -30.55
N PRO A 330 -1.04 11.97 -30.16
CA PRO A 330 -1.89 11.61 -29.03
C PRO A 330 -1.28 12.14 -27.72
N HIS A 331 -2.13 12.35 -26.71
CA HIS A 331 -1.84 12.94 -25.39
C HIS A 331 -2.00 14.47 -25.26
N THR A 332 -3.04 15.04 -25.86
CA THR A 332 -3.59 16.34 -25.43
C THR A 332 -4.66 16.12 -24.36
N PHE A 333 -4.29 16.35 -23.09
CA PHE A 333 -5.23 16.42 -21.99
C PHE A 333 -5.95 17.77 -22.03
N LEU A 334 -7.19 17.79 -22.50
CA LEU A 334 -8.09 18.90 -22.19
C LEU A 334 -8.33 18.89 -20.68
N LEU A 335 -8.16 20.04 -20.01
CA LEU A 335 -8.60 20.23 -18.64
C LEU A 335 -10.10 19.95 -18.58
N SER A 336 -10.49 18.72 -18.24
CA SER A 336 -11.89 18.43 -17.99
C SER A 336 -12.30 19.27 -16.78
N THR A 337 -13.30 20.11 -17.00
CA THR A 337 -14.03 20.88 -16.00
C THR A 337 -14.74 19.99 -14.96
N ASP A 338 -14.55 18.68 -15.04
CA ASP A 338 -15.12 17.69 -14.14
C ASP A 338 -14.31 17.63 -12.84
N TYR A 339 -14.72 18.43 -11.86
CA TYR A 339 -14.22 18.37 -10.48
C TYR A 339 -14.18 16.93 -9.93
N CYS A 340 -15.08 16.06 -10.38
CA CYS A 340 -15.19 14.66 -9.96
C CYS A 340 -13.96 13.79 -10.30
N ARG A 341 -13.11 14.22 -11.25
CA ARG A 341 -11.93 13.45 -11.67
C ARG A 341 -10.64 13.83 -10.96
N ARG A 342 -10.68 14.85 -10.08
CA ARG A 342 -9.52 15.36 -9.34
C ARG A 342 -9.28 14.71 -7.98
N LEU A 343 -10.14 13.77 -7.59
CA LEU A 343 -10.05 13.08 -6.32
C LEU A 343 -8.77 12.23 -6.26
N VAL A 344 -7.98 12.41 -5.19
CA VAL A 344 -6.87 11.51 -4.89
C VAL A 344 -7.45 10.22 -4.31
N THR A 345 -7.52 9.19 -5.15
CA THR A 345 -8.10 7.89 -4.80
C THR A 345 -7.11 6.97 -4.12
N ALA A 346 -5.82 7.12 -4.44
CA ALA A 346 -4.76 6.27 -3.91
C ALA A 346 -3.51 7.09 -3.58
N LEU A 347 -2.84 6.70 -2.51
CA LEU A 347 -1.61 7.33 -2.03
C LEU A 347 -0.73 6.27 -1.39
N ASP A 348 0.56 6.30 -1.70
CA ASP A 348 1.54 5.43 -1.06
C ASP A 348 2.90 6.13 -0.96
N CYS A 349 3.73 5.67 -0.03
CA CYS A 349 5.07 6.18 0.18
C CYS A 349 6.02 5.05 0.55
N ILE A 350 7.31 5.26 0.31
CA ILE A 350 8.33 4.38 0.87
C ILE A 350 8.52 4.75 2.34
N PRO A 351 8.47 3.80 3.28
CA PRO A 351 8.68 4.09 4.69
C PRO A 351 10.09 4.67 4.90
N ASN A 352 10.18 5.76 5.66
CA ASN A 352 11.43 6.52 5.87
C ASN A 352 12.08 7.00 4.57
N GLY A 353 11.29 7.19 3.51
CA GLY A 353 11.72 7.69 2.22
C GLY A 353 11.11 9.05 1.89
N ASP A 354 11.65 9.66 0.84
CA ASP A 354 11.18 10.97 0.36
C ASP A 354 10.22 10.84 -0.82
N ILE A 355 9.94 9.62 -1.31
CA ILE A 355 9.07 9.38 -2.45
C ILE A 355 7.65 9.16 -1.99
N VAL A 356 6.74 9.87 -2.63
CA VAL A 356 5.31 9.69 -2.47
C VAL A 356 4.71 9.55 -3.86
N VAL A 357 3.79 8.61 -4.04
CA VAL A 357 3.02 8.48 -5.28
C VAL A 357 1.56 8.67 -4.99
N SER A 358 0.92 9.54 -5.77
CA SER A 358 -0.52 9.76 -5.73
C SER A 358 -1.16 9.29 -7.03
N GLY A 359 -2.30 8.62 -6.93
CA GLY A 359 -3.15 8.24 -8.04
C GLY A 359 -4.44 9.06 -8.07
N CYS A 360 -4.80 9.54 -9.26
CA CYS A 360 -6.09 10.14 -9.58
C CYS A 360 -6.65 9.46 -10.86
N HIS A 361 -7.84 9.85 -11.30
CA HIS A 361 -8.32 9.41 -12.62
C HIS A 361 -7.39 9.95 -13.71
N GLY A 362 -6.93 9.09 -14.62
CA GLY A 362 -6.12 9.51 -15.76
C GLY A 362 -4.63 9.75 -15.48
N LEU A 363 -4.23 9.88 -14.22
CA LEU A 363 -2.92 10.41 -13.84
C LEU A 363 -2.34 9.74 -12.59
N ILE A 364 -1.06 9.39 -12.67
CA ILE A 364 -0.22 9.05 -11.52
C ILE A 364 0.86 10.11 -11.42
N SER A 365 0.98 10.73 -10.24
CA SER A 365 2.01 11.74 -9.99
C SER A 365 2.99 11.22 -8.94
N LEU A 366 4.28 11.35 -9.25
CA LEU A 366 5.38 11.04 -8.34
C LEU A 366 5.90 12.35 -7.73
N TRP A 367 6.02 12.33 -6.41
CA TRP A 367 6.38 13.48 -5.60
C TRP A 367 7.63 13.17 -4.77
N ARG A 368 8.40 14.21 -4.51
CA ARG A 368 9.50 14.22 -3.56
C ARG A 368 9.12 15.11 -2.38
N CYS A 369 9.15 14.55 -1.19
CA CYS A 369 8.95 15.28 0.06
C CYS A 369 10.32 15.78 0.55
N VAL A 370 10.54 17.08 0.49
CA VAL A 370 11.72 17.75 1.05
C VAL A 370 11.25 18.59 2.23
N ASP A 371 11.60 18.13 3.42
CA ASP A 371 11.15 18.66 4.72
C ASP A 371 9.63 18.64 4.82
N SER A 372 8.98 19.79 4.70
CA SER A 372 7.52 19.93 4.69
C SER A 372 6.96 20.34 3.33
N ASN A 373 7.81 20.48 2.32
CA ASN A 373 7.42 20.83 0.96
C ASN A 373 7.29 19.57 0.11
N LEU A 374 6.31 19.58 -0.79
CA LEU A 374 6.06 18.51 -1.74
C LEU A 374 6.38 18.99 -3.14
N GLU A 375 7.46 18.48 -3.72
CA GLU A 375 7.91 18.79 -5.08
C GLU A 375 7.44 17.72 -6.05
N LYS A 376 6.91 18.13 -7.20
CA LYS A 376 6.48 17.18 -8.24
C LYS A 376 7.68 16.74 -9.08
N VAL A 377 7.88 15.44 -9.22
CA VAL A 377 9.01 14.87 -9.97
C VAL A 377 8.59 14.44 -11.39
N ALA A 378 7.48 13.71 -11.50
CA ALA A 378 7.03 13.15 -12.77
C ALA A 378 5.51 12.89 -12.78
N ASP A 379 4.95 12.87 -13.98
CA ASP A 379 3.56 12.54 -14.26
C ASP A 379 3.48 11.40 -15.27
N TYR A 380 2.67 10.40 -14.96
CA TYR A 380 2.42 9.25 -15.82
C TYR A 380 0.93 9.19 -16.16
N ALA A 381 0.64 9.36 -17.46
CA ALA A 381 -0.69 9.23 -18.02
C ALA A 381 -1.15 7.77 -18.05
N VAL A 382 -2.36 7.50 -17.57
CA VAL A 382 -2.95 6.16 -17.51
C VAL A 382 -4.43 6.17 -17.88
N ASP A 383 -4.90 5.14 -18.56
CA ASP A 383 -6.30 5.03 -18.96
C ASP A 383 -7.16 4.40 -17.85
N GLY A 384 -8.05 5.18 -17.25
CA GLY A 384 -9.06 4.74 -16.29
C GLY A 384 -8.85 5.25 -14.85
N PHE A 385 -9.57 4.62 -13.92
CA PHE A 385 -9.50 4.95 -12.50
C PHE A 385 -8.35 4.19 -11.84
N VAL A 386 -7.49 4.94 -11.16
CA VAL A 386 -6.49 4.39 -10.25
C VAL A 386 -7.19 4.06 -8.92
N ASN A 387 -7.37 2.78 -8.61
CA ASN A 387 -8.05 2.35 -7.39
C ASN A 387 -7.09 2.17 -6.21
N CYS A 388 -5.86 1.74 -6.49
CA CYS A 388 -4.83 1.54 -5.48
C CYS A 388 -3.44 1.68 -6.12
N VAL A 389 -2.51 2.24 -5.37
CA VAL A 389 -1.10 2.37 -5.75
C VAL A 389 -0.24 1.81 -4.63
N LYS A 390 0.82 1.10 -4.99
CA LYS A 390 1.86 0.61 -4.08
C LYS A 390 3.24 0.85 -4.66
N LEU A 391 4.16 1.35 -3.84
CA LEU A 391 5.58 1.43 -4.16
C LEU A 391 6.29 0.16 -3.68
N MET A 392 7.14 -0.40 -4.54
CA MET A 392 7.91 -1.60 -4.25
C MET A 392 9.36 -1.36 -4.65
N VAL A 393 10.30 -1.68 -3.76
CA VAL A 393 11.74 -1.59 -4.05
C VAL A 393 12.29 -3.01 -4.09
N GLN A 394 12.80 -3.44 -5.25
CA GLN A 394 13.34 -4.77 -5.44
C GLN A 394 14.62 -4.70 -6.26
N HIS A 395 15.68 -5.40 -5.84
CA HIS A 395 16.97 -5.47 -6.55
C HIS A 395 17.47 -4.13 -7.09
N MET A 396 17.44 -3.08 -6.25
CA MET A 396 17.91 -1.75 -6.64
C MET A 396 17.09 -1.07 -7.75
N LYS A 397 15.86 -1.52 -7.99
CA LYS A 397 14.89 -0.86 -8.88
C LYS A 397 13.65 -0.45 -8.10
N LEU A 398 13.01 0.61 -8.55
CA LEU A 398 11.78 1.13 -7.96
C LEU A 398 10.61 0.81 -8.89
N TYR A 399 9.66 0.05 -8.38
CA TYR A 399 8.45 -0.30 -9.10
C TYR A 399 7.24 0.44 -8.52
N VAL A 400 6.38 0.92 -9.41
CA VAL A 400 5.05 1.43 -9.04
C VAL A 400 4.01 0.43 -9.51
N LEU A 401 3.30 -0.15 -8.56
CA LEU A 401 2.20 -1.08 -8.79
C LEU A 401 0.89 -0.33 -8.73
N VAL A 402 0.06 -0.46 -9.77
CA VAL A 402 -1.18 0.28 -9.88
C VAL A 402 -2.33 -0.65 -10.25
N ALA A 403 -3.37 -0.66 -9.42
CA ALA A 403 -4.65 -1.30 -9.75
C ALA A 403 -5.51 -0.31 -10.54
N LEU A 404 -5.88 -0.72 -11.75
CA LEU A 404 -6.71 0.06 -12.66
C LEU A 404 -8.08 -0.57 -12.82
N GLY A 405 -9.08 0.30 -12.94
CA GLY A 405 -10.46 -0.06 -13.19
C GLY A 405 -11.17 0.92 -14.12
N LYS A 406 -12.20 0.40 -14.80
CA LYS A 406 -13.19 1.22 -15.52
C LYS A 406 -14.11 1.97 -14.57
N THR A 407 -14.29 1.46 -13.36
CA THR A 407 -15.08 2.12 -12.32
C THR A 407 -14.27 2.21 -11.02
N PRO A 408 -14.57 3.20 -10.17
CA PRO A 408 -13.90 3.35 -8.88
C PRO A 408 -14.19 2.16 -7.95
N GLY A 409 -13.16 1.72 -7.23
CA GLY A 409 -13.21 0.49 -6.42
C GLY A 409 -14.17 0.52 -5.23
N ARG A 410 -14.55 1.72 -4.75
CA ARG A 410 -15.46 1.90 -3.60
C ARG A 410 -16.94 1.97 -3.96
N GLY A 411 -17.26 2.08 -5.25
CA GLY A 411 -18.63 2.17 -5.72
C GLY A 411 -18.72 2.68 -7.15
N ARG A 412 -19.81 2.35 -7.84
CA ARG A 412 -20.01 2.68 -9.25
C ARG A 412 -20.68 4.04 -9.43
N TRP A 413 -20.02 5.09 -8.98
CA TRP A 413 -20.50 6.47 -9.13
C TRP A 413 -20.07 7.11 -10.45
N ASP A 414 -19.04 6.59 -11.11
CA ASP A 414 -18.63 6.97 -12.46
C ASP A 414 -18.13 5.73 -13.23
N ARG A 415 -18.10 5.82 -14.56
CA ARG A 415 -17.61 4.77 -15.44
C ARG A 415 -16.90 5.37 -16.64
N ASP A 416 -15.63 5.00 -16.77
CA ASP A 416 -14.83 5.34 -17.93
C ASP A 416 -14.83 4.16 -18.94
N PRO A 417 -15.42 4.32 -20.14
CA PRO A 417 -15.45 3.25 -21.13
C PRO A 417 -14.07 2.94 -21.71
N THR A 418 -13.16 3.92 -21.78
CA THR A 418 -11.78 3.74 -22.28
C THR A 418 -10.87 3.12 -21.22
N GLY A 419 -11.28 3.18 -19.95
CA GLY A 419 -10.50 2.69 -18.82
C GLY A 419 -10.10 1.22 -18.93
N TYR A 420 -8.98 0.88 -18.30
CA TYR A 420 -8.41 -0.44 -18.35
C TYR A 420 -8.67 -1.21 -17.04
N ASN A 421 -9.21 -2.44 -17.12
CA ASN A 421 -9.31 -3.33 -15.96
C ASN A 421 -8.06 -4.23 -15.91
N GLY A 422 -7.13 -3.91 -15.02
CA GLY A 422 -5.88 -4.66 -14.91
C GLY A 422 -4.93 -4.06 -13.88
N MET A 423 -3.75 -4.64 -13.78
CA MET A 423 -2.63 -4.05 -13.05
C MET A 423 -1.65 -3.44 -14.04
N LEU A 424 -1.17 -2.24 -13.73
CA LEU A 424 -0.05 -1.58 -14.40
C LEU A 424 1.16 -1.62 -13.46
N LEU A 425 2.27 -2.15 -13.96
CA LEU A 425 3.58 -2.13 -13.32
C LEU A 425 4.44 -1.12 -14.08
N LEU A 426 4.93 -0.09 -13.39
CA LEU A 426 5.89 0.87 -13.92
C LEU A 426 7.26 0.56 -13.32
N ASP A 427 8.24 0.25 -14.16
CA ASP A 427 9.64 0.16 -13.75
C ASP A 427 10.29 1.55 -13.90
N LEU A 428 10.56 2.17 -12.76
CA LEU A 428 11.30 3.41 -12.67
C LEU A 428 12.77 2.99 -12.54
N LYS A 429 13.49 3.04 -13.67
CA LYS A 429 14.92 2.69 -13.80
C LYS A 429 15.83 3.61 -12.97
N CYS A 430 15.70 3.56 -11.66
CA CYS A 430 16.59 4.19 -10.68
C CYS A 430 17.84 3.32 -10.55
N PRO A 431 19.05 3.81 -10.86
CA PRO A 431 20.25 3.15 -10.38
C PRO A 431 20.38 3.45 -8.88
N VAL A 432 20.22 2.44 -8.01
CA VAL A 432 20.72 2.63 -6.64
C VAL A 432 22.24 2.73 -6.70
N PRO A 433 22.86 3.72 -6.04
CA PRO A 433 24.31 3.78 -5.98
C PRO A 433 24.83 2.48 -5.36
N MET A 434 25.67 1.77 -6.12
CA MET A 434 26.61 0.83 -5.55
C MET A 434 27.38 1.58 -4.47
N GLU A 435 27.49 1.03 -3.26
CA GLU A 435 28.55 1.42 -2.35
C GLU A 435 29.83 1.45 -3.18
N SER A 436 30.39 2.64 -3.37
CA SER A 436 31.53 2.76 -4.25
C SER A 436 32.62 1.90 -3.64
N SER A 437 33.01 0.81 -4.32
CA SER A 437 34.25 0.09 -4.07
C SER A 437 35.47 0.95 -4.48
N LYS A 438 35.42 2.26 -4.20
CA LYS A 438 36.55 3.19 -4.21
C LYS A 438 37.40 2.92 -2.96
N GLY A 439 37.94 1.71 -2.91
CA GLY A 439 38.85 1.22 -1.89
C GLY A 439 39.82 0.16 -2.44
N LEU A 440 39.51 -0.48 -3.56
CA LEU A 440 40.48 -1.30 -4.30
C LEU A 440 41.15 -0.43 -5.37
N SER A 441 41.95 0.51 -4.90
CA SER A 441 43.00 1.07 -5.75
C SER A 441 43.91 -0.07 -6.21
N ARG A 442 44.18 -0.09 -7.51
CA ARG A 442 45.14 -0.96 -8.19
C ARG A 442 46.49 -0.94 -7.45
N PHE A 443 46.76 -1.90 -6.59
CA PHE A 443 48.13 -2.28 -6.29
C PHE A 443 48.65 -3.08 -7.49
N LYS A 444 49.22 -2.35 -8.47
CA LYS A 444 50.16 -2.92 -9.42
C LYS A 444 51.35 -3.44 -8.61
N THR A 445 51.42 -4.74 -8.39
CA THR A 445 52.66 -5.39 -7.98
C THR A 445 53.66 -5.26 -9.14
N ARG A 446 54.68 -4.41 -8.95
CA ARG A 446 55.90 -4.51 -9.76
C ARG A 446 56.65 -5.76 -9.28
N PRO A 447 57.09 -6.66 -10.17
CA PRO A 447 58.06 -7.67 -9.79
C PRO A 447 59.41 -6.96 -9.65
N LEU A 448 60.04 -7.07 -8.48
CA LEU A 448 61.45 -6.75 -8.30
C LEU A 448 62.22 -8.07 -8.31
N VAL A 449 63.25 -8.07 -9.16
CA VAL A 449 64.34 -9.04 -9.29
C VAL A 449 65.07 -9.19 -7.97
#